data_AF-A0A930E240-F1
#
_entry.id   AF-A0A930E240-F1
#
_cell.length_a   1.000
_cell.length_b   1.000
_cell.length_c   1.000
_cell.angle_alpha   90.00
_cell.angle_beta   90.00
_cell.angle_gamma   90.00
#
_symmetry.space_group_name_H-M   'P 1'
#
loop_
_entity.id
_entity.type
_entity.pdbx_description
1 polymer ?
#
loop_
_entity_poly.entity_id
_entity_poly.type
_entity_poly.pdbx_seq_one_letter_code
_entity_poly.pdbx_strand_id
1 'polypeptide(L)' 'MTGGIIRDNRAYFGGGICLSSNTTLNMSGGEIRENKAISPINFNGNPFVSGGGICAYRSSTINLSGDAQIADNYCHEY' A
#
# COMPACT_ATOMS: atom_id res chain seq x y z
N MET A 1 -0.94 13.11 2.15
CA MET A 1 0.49 13.35 1.92
C MET A 1 0.67 14.46 0.90
N THR A 2 1.44 15.48 1.23
CA THR A 2 1.79 16.56 0.30
C THR A 2 3.27 16.55 -0.08
N GLY A 3 4.03 15.60 0.48
CA GLY A 3 5.48 15.44 0.35
C GLY A 3 5.97 14.32 1.28
N GLY A 4 7.29 14.09 1.30
CA GLY A 4 7.93 13.03 2.08
C GLY A 4 7.94 11.68 1.38
N ILE A 5 8.59 10.70 2.01
CA ILE A 5 8.83 9.37 1.43
C ILE A 5 8.41 8.29 2.44
N ILE A 6 7.58 7.35 1.99
CA ILE A 6 7.30 6.08 2.68
C ILE A 6 7.98 4.98 1.87
N ARG A 7 9.03 4.39 2.44
CA ARG A 7 9.82 3.36 1.77
C ARG A 7 10.36 2.31 2.71
N ASP A 8 10.74 1.18 2.13
CA ASP A 8 11.40 0.05 2.80
C ASP A 8 10.55 -0.62 3.89
N ASN A 9 9.23 -0.42 3.87
CA ASN A 9 8.32 -1.06 4.82
C ASN A 9 7.91 -2.46 4.37
N ARG A 10 7.58 -3.31 5.35
CA ARG A 10 7.10 -4.68 5.15
C ARG A 10 5.88 -4.92 6.00
N ALA A 11 4.77 -5.28 5.38
CA ALA A 11 3.51 -5.59 6.05
C ALA A 11 2.77 -6.71 5.33
N TYR A 12 1.66 -7.19 5.90
CA TYR A 12 0.78 -8.14 5.21
C TYR A 12 -0.14 -7.39 4.24
N PHE A 13 -0.68 -6.25 4.67
CA PHE A 13 -1.55 -5.40 3.87
C PHE A 13 -0.97 -4.01 3.75
N GLY A 14 -0.85 -3.51 2.53
CA GLY A 14 -0.39 -2.16 2.28
C GLY A 14 1.04 -2.02 2.76
N GLY A 15 1.98 -2.61 2.02
CA GLY A 15 3.38 -2.63 2.42
C GLY A 15 3.89 -1.27 2.88
N GLY A 16 3.40 -0.17 2.29
CA GLY A 16 3.54 1.19 2.81
C GLY A 16 2.33 1.71 3.61
N ILE A 17 1.12 1.67 3.06
CA ILE A 17 -0.10 2.20 3.71
C ILE A 17 -1.27 1.21 3.62
N CYS A 18 -1.94 0.99 4.75
CA CYS A 18 -3.18 0.22 4.83
C CYS A 18 -4.36 1.13 5.19
N LEU A 19 -5.38 1.18 4.33
CA LEU A 19 -6.62 1.94 4.52
C LEU A 19 -7.80 0.98 4.69
N SER A 20 -8.54 1.13 5.79
CA SER A 20 -9.73 0.35 6.10
C SER A 20 -10.87 1.23 6.57
N SER A 21 -12.10 0.74 6.42
CA SER A 21 -13.29 1.23 7.14
C SER A 21 -13.61 2.69 6.84
N ASN A 22 -13.96 2.99 5.59
CA ASN A 22 -14.35 4.33 5.13
C ASN A 22 -13.25 5.38 5.31
N THR A 23 -11.97 4.99 5.19
CA THR A 23 -10.84 5.91 5.30
C THR A 23 -10.52 6.53 3.94
N THR A 24 -10.22 7.83 3.93
CA THR A 24 -9.75 8.53 2.72
C THR A 24 -8.29 8.93 2.87
N LEU A 25 -7.45 8.52 1.91
CA LEU A 25 -6.11 9.05 1.72
C LEU A 25 -6.13 10.11 0.62
N ASN A 26 -5.77 11.34 0.97
CA ASN A 26 -5.51 12.41 0.00
C ASN A 26 -4.00 12.57 -0.17
N MET A 27 -3.50 12.40 -1.39
CA MET A 27 -2.07 12.53 -1.72
C MET A 27 -1.89 13.46 -2.92
N SER A 28 -1.24 14.60 -2.70
CA SER A 28 -0.94 15.59 -3.74
C SER A 28 0.55 15.69 -4.08
N GLY A 29 1.39 14.96 -3.35
CA GLY A 29 2.84 14.90 -3.52
C GLY A 29 3.49 13.87 -2.59
N GLY A 30 4.78 13.62 -2.79
CA GLY A 30 5.57 12.63 -2.07
C GLY A 30 5.64 11.28 -2.79
N GLU A 31 6.38 10.34 -2.19
CA GLU A 31 6.69 9.03 -2.78
C GLU A 31 6.32 7.88 -1.84
N ILE A 32 5.66 6.86 -2.39
CA ILE A 32 5.48 5.55 -1.74
C ILE A 32 6.19 4.54 -2.62
N ARG A 33 7.36 4.05 -2.19
CA ARG A 33 8.19 3.16 -3.01
C ARG A 33 8.94 2.10 -2.23
N GLU A 34 9.34 1.04 -2.91
CA GLU A 34 10.18 -0.03 -2.35
C GLU A 34 9.55 -0.74 -1.13
N ASN A 35 8.23 -0.56 -0.93
CA ASN A 35 7.50 -1.24 0.12
C ASN A 35 7.03 -2.62 -0.35
N LYS A 36 6.89 -3.54 0.61
CA LYS A 36 6.62 -4.95 0.31
C LYS A 36 5.46 -5.48 1.14
N ALA A 37 4.47 -6.06 0.46
CA ALA A 37 3.43 -6.86 1.10
C ALA A 37 3.84 -8.35 1.03
N ILE A 38 4.25 -8.92 2.17
CA ILE A 38 4.76 -10.31 2.29
C ILE A 38 4.17 -10.98 3.54
N SER A 39 3.74 -12.24 3.43
CA SER A 39 3.22 -13.02 4.57
C SER A 39 4.00 -14.33 4.65
N PRO A 40 4.47 -14.75 5.85
CA PRO A 40 5.02 -16.08 6.06
C PRO A 40 3.93 -17.16 6.11
N ILE A 41 2.65 -16.76 6.17
CA ILE A 41 1.50 -17.66 6.30
C ILE A 41 0.73 -17.66 4.98
N ASN A 42 0.44 -18.88 4.50
CA ASN A 42 -0.43 -19.13 3.36
C ASN A 42 -1.80 -19.60 3.85
N PHE A 43 -2.85 -19.07 3.23
CA PHE A 43 -4.22 -19.54 3.36
C PHE A 43 -4.65 -20.20 2.05
N ASN A 44 -5.02 -21.48 2.09
CA ASN A 44 -5.37 -22.27 0.91
C ASN A 44 -4.30 -22.21 -0.20
N GLY A 45 -3.02 -22.26 0.17
CA GLY A 45 -1.89 -22.19 -0.77
C GLY A 45 -1.53 -20.79 -1.25
N ASN A 46 -2.29 -19.75 -0.87
CA ASN A 46 -2.04 -18.38 -1.27
C ASN A 46 -1.60 -17.52 -0.08
N PRO A 47 -0.59 -16.66 -0.21
CA PRO A 47 -0.17 -15.75 0.85
C PRO A 47 -1.30 -14.76 1.15
N PHE A 48 -1.58 -14.56 2.44
CA PHE A 48 -2.60 -13.62 2.89
C PHE A 48 -2.05 -12.19 2.92
N VAL A 49 -1.83 -11.63 1.73
CA VAL A 49 -1.27 -10.28 1.55
C VAL A 49 -2.07 -9.47 0.56
N SER A 50 -1.99 -8.15 0.65
CA SER A 50 -2.43 -7.29 -0.45
C SER A 50 -1.75 -5.94 -0.52
N GLY A 51 -1.51 -5.46 -1.75
CA GLY A 51 -1.06 -4.09 -2.04
C GLY A 51 0.35 -3.80 -1.53
N GLY A 52 1.36 -3.91 -2.41
CA GLY A 52 2.76 -3.65 -2.03
C GLY A 52 3.00 -2.22 -1.53
N GLY A 53 2.37 -1.23 -2.17
CA GLY A 53 2.44 0.17 -1.78
C GLY A 53 1.29 0.53 -0.86
N ILE A 54 0.07 0.45 -1.39
CA ILE A 54 -1.15 0.77 -0.66
C ILE A 54 -2.15 -0.38 -0.79
N CYS A 55 -2.77 -0.78 0.31
CA CYS A 55 -3.99 -1.59 0.32
C CYS A 55 -5.15 -0.73 0.80
N ALA A 56 -6.22 -0.63 0.00
CA ALA A 56 -7.42 0.10 0.36
C ALA A 56 -8.65 -0.81 0.26
N TYR A 57 -9.35 -1.00 1.38
CA TYR A 57 -10.51 -1.89 1.45
C TYR A 57 -11.59 -1.34 2.40
N ARG A 58 -12.77 -1.98 2.39
CA ARG A 58 -13.96 -1.55 3.17
C ARG A 58 -14.35 -0.10 2.90
N SER A 59 -14.64 0.18 1.63
CA SER A 59 -15.11 1.51 1.16
C SER A 59 -14.11 2.65 1.40
N SER A 60 -12.81 2.32 1.42
CA SER A 60 -11.76 3.34 1.51
C SER A 60 -11.50 3.96 0.14
N THR A 61 -11.06 5.22 0.14
CA THR A 61 -10.82 6.02 -1.08
C THR A 61 -9.38 6.51 -1.10
N ILE A 62 -8.77 6.47 -2.28
CA ILE A 62 -7.47 7.08 -2.54
C ILE A 62 -7.68 8.19 -3.57
N ASN A 63 -7.38 9.42 -3.18
CA ASN A 63 -7.39 10.58 -4.07
C ASN A 63 -5.94 10.97 -4.37
N LEU A 64 -5.53 10.79 -5.63
CA LEU A 64 -4.21 11.18 -6.12
C LEU A 64 -4.32 12.45 -6.95
N SER A 65 -3.39 13.37 -6.75
CA SER A 65 -3.29 14.64 -7.47
C SER A 65 -1.84 15.12 -7.49
N GLY A 66 -1.56 16.18 -8.25
CA GLY A 66 -0.22 16.78 -8.32
C GLY A 66 0.86 15.77 -8.70
N ASP A 67 1.98 15.81 -8.00
CA ASP A 67 3.18 15.01 -8.28
C ASP A 67 3.28 13.76 -7.39
N ALA A 68 2.16 13.25 -6.89
CA ALA A 68 2.13 12.05 -6.07
C ALA A 68 2.66 10.83 -6.85
N GLN A 69 3.62 10.10 -6.27
CA GLN A 69 4.18 8.90 -6.89
C GLN A 69 4.03 7.66 -6.00
N ILE A 70 3.57 6.56 -6.61
CA ILE A 70 3.49 5.24 -6.01
C ILE A 70 4.12 4.27 -7.01
N ALA A 71 5.38 3.91 -6.79
CA ALA A 71 6.18 3.12 -7.73
C ALA A 71 7.05 2.10 -7.02
N ASP A 72 7.51 1.06 -7.72
CA ASP A 72 8.50 0.10 -7.20
C ASP A 72 8.09 -0.62 -5.90
N ASN A 73 6.78 -0.75 -5.66
CA ASN A 73 6.28 -1.54 -4.56
C ASN A 73 5.94 -2.95 -5.02
N TYR A 74 6.13 -3.93 -4.14
CA TYR A 74 5.97 -5.34 -4.47
C TYR A 74 4.92 -5.99 -3.56
N CYS A 75 3.98 -6.73 -4.16
CA CYS A 75 3.10 -7.63 -3.43
C CYS A 75 3.43 -9.06 -3.84
N HIS A 76 3.64 -9.94 -2.87
CA HIS A 76 3.73 -11.37 -3.14
C HIS A 76 2.31 -11.96 -3.24
N GLU A 77 1.52 -11.55 -4.22
CA GLU A 77 0.27 -12.24 -4.62
C GLU A 77 0.61 -13.19 -5.78
N TYR A 78 0.14 -14.44 -5.73
CA TYR A 78 0.31 -15.41 -6.82
C TYR A 78 -0.76 -15.26 -7.89
#